data_AF-A0A0S8H0E3-F1
#
_entry.id   AF-A0A0S8H0E3-F1
#
_cell.length_a   1.000
_cell.length_b   1.000
_cell.length_c   1.000
_cell.angle_alpha   90.00
_cell.angle_beta   90.00
_cell.angle_gamma   90.00
#
_symmetry.space_group_name_H-M   'P 1'
#
loop_
_entity.id
_entity.type
_entity.pdbx_description
1 polymer ?
#
loop_
_entity_poly.entity_id
_entity_poly.type
_entity_poly.pdbx_seq_one_letter_code
_entity_poly.pdbx_strand_id
1 'polypeptide(L)'
;IGTVQGDIHDIGKTIVATLLQAHGFEVVDLGADVPNHVFVQKAKEQDFDFLCMSSLLTTTMQNQAKVIEELIKEKARENLKVMVGGAPTSLKWAKQIGADLYAENAVEAVKVARSVL
;
A
#
# COMPACT_ATOMS: atom_id res chain seq x y z
N ILE A 1 -0.29 5.69 -2.79
CA ILE A 1 -0.09 4.31 -3.29
C ILE A 1 1.28 4.20 -3.95
N GLY A 2 2.01 3.08 -3.83
CA GLY A 2 3.32 2.90 -4.47
C GLY A 2 3.70 1.43 -4.63
N THR A 3 4.56 1.11 -5.61
CA THR A 3 5.18 -0.21 -5.72
C THR A 3 6.48 -0.18 -4.91
N VAL A 4 6.68 -1.18 -4.05
CA VAL A 4 7.78 -1.17 -3.07
C VAL A 4 9.16 -1.25 -3.71
N GLN A 5 10.18 -0.88 -2.93
CA GLN A 5 11.57 -0.89 -3.32
C GLN A 5 12.00 -2.22 -3.99
N GLY A 6 12.80 -2.11 -5.05
CA GLY A 6 13.29 -3.22 -5.85
C GLY A 6 12.28 -3.81 -6.83
N ASP A 7 11.06 -3.27 -6.91
CA ASP A 7 10.00 -3.76 -7.78
C ASP A 7 9.51 -2.66 -8.74
N ILE A 8 9.69 -2.90 -10.03
CA ILE A 8 9.35 -1.95 -11.10
C ILE A 8 7.94 -2.18 -11.68
N HIS A 9 7.23 -3.23 -11.26
CA HIS A 9 5.95 -3.58 -11.84
C HIS A 9 4.85 -2.67 -11.31
N ASP A 10 4.25 -1.88 -12.20
CA ASP A 10 3.33 -0.81 -11.84
C ASP A 10 1.91 -0.97 -12.41
N ILE A 11 1.71 -1.79 -13.44
CA ILE A 11 0.41 -1.95 -14.12
C ILE A 11 -0.74 -2.20 -13.12
N GLY A 12 -0.58 -3.18 -12.23
CA GLY A 12 -1.60 -3.52 -11.24
C GLY A 12 -1.90 -2.35 -10.29
N LYS A 13 -0.85 -1.69 -9.80
CA LYS A 13 -0.95 -0.49 -8.96
C LYS A 13 -1.68 0.64 -9.69
N THR A 14 -1.32 0.90 -10.94
CA THR A 14 -1.89 1.98 -11.75
C THR A 14 -3.38 1.75 -12.01
N ILE A 15 -3.80 0.50 -12.23
CA ILE A 15 -5.23 0.15 -12.34
C ILE A 15 -5.95 0.42 -11.00
N VAL A 16 -5.37 0.02 -9.87
CA VAL A 16 -5.94 0.30 -8.53
C VAL A 16 -6.07 1.80 -8.29
N ALA A 17 -5.01 2.58 -8.57
CA ALA A 17 -5.01 4.03 -8.41
C ALA A 17 -6.09 4.68 -9.26
N THR A 18 -6.18 4.30 -10.54
CA THR A 18 -7.19 4.81 -11.49
C THR A 18 -8.60 4.50 -11.00
N LEU A 19 -8.87 3.27 -10.52
CA LEU A 19 -10.18 2.91 -10.02
C LEU A 19 -10.53 3.64 -8.71
N LEU A 20 -9.58 3.81 -7.79
CA LEU A 20 -9.80 4.63 -6.59
C LEU A 20 -10.16 6.07 -6.96
N GLN A 21 -9.43 6.69 -7.88
CA GLN A 21 -9.74 8.04 -8.37
C GLN A 21 -11.12 8.11 -9.02
N ALA A 22 -11.47 7.15 -9.88
CA ALA A 22 -12.79 7.07 -10.52
C ALA A 22 -13.94 6.92 -9.49
N HIS A 23 -13.64 6.43 -8.30
CA HIS A 23 -14.59 6.30 -7.19
C HIS A 23 -14.50 7.45 -6.17
N GLY A 24 -13.83 8.55 -6.51
CA GLY A 24 -13.82 9.78 -5.72
C GLY A 24 -12.79 9.82 -4.59
N PHE A 25 -11.83 8.88 -4.57
CA PHE A 25 -10.69 8.98 -3.66
C PHE A 25 -9.65 9.95 -4.23
N GLU A 26 -9.06 10.79 -3.37
CA GLU A 26 -7.83 11.49 -3.71
C GLU A 26 -6.66 10.51 -3.62
N VAL A 27 -5.85 10.42 -4.68
CA VAL A 27 -4.77 9.44 -4.77
C VAL A 27 -3.47 10.13 -5.13
N VAL A 28 -2.50 10.03 -4.21
CA VAL A 28 -1.09 10.33 -4.48
C VAL A 28 -0.40 9.03 -4.91
N ASP A 29 0.02 8.95 -6.16
CA ASP A 29 0.82 7.83 -6.69
C ASP A 29 2.31 8.15 -6.58
N LEU A 30 3.05 7.33 -5.84
CA LEU A 30 4.49 7.46 -5.62
C LEU A 30 5.31 6.81 -6.75
N GLY A 31 4.65 6.08 -7.67
CA GLY A 31 5.31 5.36 -8.75
C GLY A 31 5.79 3.97 -8.33
N ALA A 32 6.82 3.49 -9.03
CA ALA A 32 7.43 2.18 -8.80
C ALA A 32 8.86 2.29 -8.27
N ASP A 33 9.38 1.19 -7.74
CA ASP A 33 10.68 1.13 -7.07
C ASP A 33 10.81 2.20 -5.96
N VAL A 34 9.75 2.37 -5.16
CA VAL A 34 9.69 3.43 -4.15
C VAL A 34 10.53 3.02 -2.94
N PRO A 35 11.57 3.80 -2.57
CA PRO A 35 12.37 3.51 -1.37
C PRO A 35 11.51 3.50 -0.10
N ASN A 36 11.79 2.59 0.83
CA ASN A 36 10.96 2.41 2.03
C ASN A 36 10.74 3.70 2.83
N HIS A 37 11.81 4.50 3.01
CA HIS A 37 11.75 5.76 3.74
C HIS A 37 10.81 6.79 3.12
N VAL A 38 10.57 6.75 1.80
CA VAL A 38 9.66 7.69 1.11
C VAL A 38 8.22 7.45 1.53
N PHE A 39 7.81 6.20 1.74
CA PHE A 39 6.47 5.90 2.27
C PHE A 39 6.27 6.49 3.66
N VAL A 40 7.27 6.35 4.54
CA VAL A 40 7.24 6.88 5.90
C VAL A 40 7.23 8.40 5.91
N GLN A 41 8.05 9.02 5.05
CA GLN A 41 8.07 10.48 4.89
C GLN A 41 6.70 10.99 4.44
N LYS A 42 6.11 10.39 3.40
CA LYS A 42 4.80 10.79 2.90
C LYS A 42 3.69 10.60 3.93
N ALA A 43 3.71 9.50 4.66
CA ALA A 43 2.79 9.24 5.77
C ALA A 43 2.85 10.31 6.88
N LYS A 44 3.97 11.02 7.04
CA LYS A 44 4.13 12.10 8.02
C LYS A 44 3.82 13.50 7.47
N GLU A 45 3.91 13.68 6.16
CA GLU A 45 3.72 14.99 5.52
C GLU A 45 2.25 15.38 5.36
N GLN A 46 1.37 14.39 5.20
CA GLN A 46 -0.04 14.58 4.91
C GLN A 46 -0.91 13.62 5.73
N ASP A 47 -2.13 14.05 6.03
CA ASP A 47 -3.15 13.22 6.68
C ASP A 47 -3.77 12.27 5.65
N PHE A 48 -3.08 11.15 5.39
CA PHE A 48 -3.61 10.08 4.56
C PHE A 48 -4.47 9.11 5.38
N ASP A 49 -5.65 8.74 4.88
CA ASP A 49 -6.44 7.64 5.44
C ASP A 49 -5.78 6.28 5.16
N PHE A 50 -5.19 6.14 3.95
CA PHE A 50 -4.66 4.89 3.43
C PHE A 50 -3.24 5.01 2.87
N LEU A 51 -2.40 4.06 3.24
CA LEU A 51 -1.19 3.72 2.52
C LEU A 51 -1.36 2.37 1.81
N CYS A 52 -1.36 2.41 0.48
CA CYS A 52 -1.45 1.21 -0.35
C CYS A 52 -0.06 0.84 -0.93
N MET A 53 0.37 -0.40 -0.75
CA MET A 53 1.65 -0.92 -1.27
C MET A 53 1.44 -2.12 -2.20
N SER A 54 2.11 -2.08 -3.35
CA SER A 54 2.09 -3.15 -4.38
C SER A 54 3.45 -3.86 -4.45
N SER A 55 3.44 -5.17 -4.74
CA SER A 55 4.62 -5.98 -5.05
C SER A 55 4.22 -7.14 -5.96
N LEU A 56 4.96 -7.38 -7.06
CA LEU A 56 4.74 -8.52 -7.95
C LEU A 56 5.71 -9.68 -7.67
N LEU A 57 6.85 -9.41 -7.04
CA LEU A 57 7.87 -10.43 -6.78
C LEU A 57 7.84 -10.88 -5.31
N THR A 58 7.97 -12.19 -5.07
CA THR A 58 8.08 -12.75 -3.70
C THR A 58 9.32 -12.24 -2.95
N THR A 59 10.35 -11.83 -3.67
CA THR A 59 11.57 -11.24 -3.11
C THR A 59 11.37 -9.79 -2.64
N THR A 60 10.42 -9.06 -3.24
CA THR A 60 10.19 -7.63 -2.95
C THR A 60 9.04 -7.42 -1.97
N MET A 61 8.10 -8.38 -1.82
CA MET A 61 6.98 -8.25 -0.87
C MET A 61 7.45 -8.05 0.58
N GLN A 62 8.64 -8.52 0.95
CA GLN A 62 9.26 -8.27 2.27
C GLN A 62 9.46 -6.78 2.56
N ASN A 63 9.59 -5.93 1.54
CA ASN A 63 9.67 -4.49 1.74
C ASN A 63 8.35 -3.89 2.24
N GLN A 64 7.20 -4.54 1.98
CA GLN A 64 5.93 -4.14 2.61
C GLN A 64 6.01 -4.27 4.14
N ALA A 65 6.60 -5.37 4.65
CA ALA A 65 6.77 -5.58 6.09
C ALA A 65 7.71 -4.51 6.69
N LYS A 66 8.85 -4.25 6.03
CA LYS A 66 9.82 -3.25 6.48
C LYS A 66 9.21 -1.85 6.56
N VAL A 67 8.41 -1.45 5.57
CA VAL A 67 7.71 -0.15 5.60
C VAL A 67 6.77 -0.08 6.80
N ILE A 68 6.01 -1.14 7.10
CA ILE A 68 5.12 -1.17 8.27
C ILE A 68 5.92 -1.07 9.57
N GLU A 69 7.03 -1.80 9.69
CA GLU A 69 7.93 -1.73 10.84
C GLU A 69 8.48 -0.31 11.03
N GLU A 70 8.91 0.34 9.95
CA GLU A 70 9.39 1.73 10.00
C GLU A 70 8.28 2.71 10.38
N LEU A 71 7.07 2.57 9.84
CA LEU A 71 5.92 3.40 10.22
C LEU A 71 5.60 3.30 11.72
N ILE A 72 5.66 2.09 12.29
CA ILE A 72 5.43 1.86 13.72
C ILE A 72 6.55 2.52 14.54
N LYS A 73 7.81 2.26 14.17
CA LYS A 73 8.99 2.82 14.85
C LYS A 73 8.95 4.35 14.89
N GLU A 74 8.51 4.95 13.79
CA GLU A 74 8.45 6.39 13.58
C GLU A 74 7.14 7.04 14.05
N LYS A 75 6.24 6.27 14.69
CA LYS A 75 4.91 6.71 15.16
C LYS A 75 4.04 7.36 14.07
N ALA A 76 4.25 6.97 12.82
CA ALA A 76 3.50 7.44 11.64
C ALA A 76 2.32 6.51 11.29
N ARG A 77 2.01 5.55 12.17
CA ARG A 77 1.03 4.48 11.91
C ARG A 77 -0.33 4.70 12.57
N GLU A 78 -0.43 5.50 13.63
CA GLU A 78 -1.58 5.51 14.55
C GLU A 78 -2.93 5.80 13.86
N ASN A 79 -2.94 6.71 12.88
CA ASN A 79 -4.15 7.08 12.12
C ASN A 79 -4.13 6.64 10.65
N LEU A 80 -3.09 5.92 10.22
CA LEU A 80 -2.90 5.53 8.83
C LEU A 80 -3.22 4.06 8.64
N LYS A 81 -4.22 3.71 7.82
CA LYS A 81 -4.50 2.32 7.48
C LYS A 81 -3.58 1.83 6.37
N VAL A 82 -3.01 0.64 6.51
CA VAL A 82 -2.11 0.05 5.52
C VAL A 82 -2.82 -1.06 4.75
N MET A 83 -2.90 -0.89 3.43
CA MET A 83 -3.39 -1.88 2.48
C MET A 83 -2.23 -2.48 1.68
N VAL A 84 -2.20 -3.80 1.55
CA VAL A 84 -1.22 -4.50 0.69
C VAL A 84 -1.91 -5.28 -0.42
N GLY A 85 -1.22 -5.38 -1.56
CA GLY A 85 -1.66 -6.15 -2.71
C GLY A 85 -0.52 -6.54 -3.63
N GLY A 86 -0.89 -7.15 -4.76
CA GLY A 86 0.01 -7.68 -5.78
C GLY A 86 0.04 -9.22 -5.81
N ALA A 87 0.41 -9.81 -6.95
CA ALA A 87 0.18 -11.23 -7.22
C ALA A 87 0.68 -12.24 -6.17
N PRO A 88 1.86 -12.08 -5.54
CA PRO A 88 2.34 -13.03 -4.53
C PRO A 88 1.74 -12.79 -3.14
N THR A 89 1.00 -11.70 -2.93
CA THR A 89 0.45 -11.34 -1.62
C THR A 89 -0.89 -12.03 -1.36
N SER A 90 -1.24 -12.15 -0.08
CA SER A 90 -2.48 -12.79 0.36
C SER A 90 -2.97 -12.18 1.66
N LEU A 91 -4.21 -12.47 2.05
CA LEU A 91 -4.71 -12.11 3.37
C LEU A 91 -3.85 -12.68 4.51
N LYS A 92 -3.30 -13.89 4.33
CA LYS A 92 -2.38 -14.51 5.29
C LYS A 92 -1.11 -13.66 5.43
N TRP A 93 -0.54 -13.22 4.31
CA TRP A 93 0.62 -12.34 4.30
C TRP A 93 0.33 -11.00 4.97
N ALA A 94 -0.77 -10.34 4.61
CA ALA A 94 -1.18 -9.07 5.20
C ALA A 94 -1.26 -9.15 6.73
N LYS A 95 -1.91 -10.20 7.26
CA LYS A 95 -1.99 -10.45 8.71
C LYS A 95 -0.62 -10.70 9.34
N GLN A 96 0.23 -11.46 8.66
CA GLN A 96 1.57 -11.80 9.17
C GLN A 96 2.45 -10.54 9.36
N ILE A 97 2.31 -9.54 8.49
CA ILE A 97 3.14 -8.33 8.52
C ILE A 97 2.48 -7.15 9.22
N GLY A 98 1.27 -7.31 9.76
CA GLY A 98 0.55 -6.23 10.46
C GLY A 98 -0.09 -5.18 9.54
N ALA A 99 -0.40 -5.52 8.29
CA ALA A 99 -1.23 -4.69 7.44
C ALA A 99 -2.71 -4.76 7.90
N ASP A 100 -3.45 -3.66 7.77
CA ASP A 100 -4.87 -3.63 8.14
C ASP A 100 -5.75 -4.27 7.07
N LEU A 101 -5.36 -4.10 5.80
CA LEU A 101 -6.19 -4.38 4.65
C LEU A 101 -5.43 -5.18 3.60
N TYR A 102 -6.17 -6.03 2.91
CA TYR A 102 -5.71 -6.78 1.75
C TYR A 102 -6.77 -6.70 0.65
N ALA A 103 -6.32 -6.55 -0.58
CA ALA A 103 -7.18 -6.63 -1.76
C ALA A 103 -6.54 -7.54 -2.81
N GLU A 104 -7.32 -8.52 -3.28
CA GLU A 104 -6.86 -9.47 -4.30
C GLU A 104 -6.79 -8.83 -5.69
N ASN A 105 -7.67 -7.87 -5.98
CA ASN A 105 -7.72 -7.17 -7.25
C ASN A 105 -8.21 -5.72 -7.07
N ALA A 106 -8.21 -4.96 -8.16
CA ALA A 106 -8.51 -3.54 -8.12
C ALA A 106 -9.97 -3.19 -7.76
N VAL A 107 -10.93 -4.06 -8.11
CA VAL A 107 -12.34 -3.86 -7.73
C VAL A 107 -12.51 -4.08 -6.22
N GLU A 108 -11.89 -5.12 -5.68
CA GLU A 108 -11.89 -5.38 -4.23
C GLU A 108 -11.14 -4.28 -3.48
N ALA A 109 -10.06 -3.70 -4.03
CA ALA A 109 -9.34 -2.59 -3.39
C ALA A 109 -10.25 -1.38 -3.14
N VAL A 110 -11.12 -1.04 -4.11
CA VAL A 110 -12.12 0.04 -3.93
C VAL A 110 -13.13 -0.32 -2.85
N LYS A 111 -13.67 -1.55 -2.85
CA LYS A 111 -14.65 -2.00 -1.86
C LYS A 111 -14.07 -1.97 -0.44
N VAL A 112 -12.86 -2.51 -0.28
CA VAL A 112 -12.15 -2.55 1.00
C VAL A 112 -11.86 -1.14 1.48
N ALA A 113 -11.33 -0.25 0.62
CA ALA A 113 -11.06 1.14 0.98
C ALA A 113 -12.34 1.87 1.46
N ARG A 114 -13.48 1.65 0.81
CA ARG A 114 -14.76 2.24 1.25
C ARG A 114 -15.28 1.68 2.58
N SER A 115 -14.95 0.44 2.93
CA SER A 115 -15.48 -0.20 4.14
C SER A 115 -14.89 0.31 5.45
N VAL A 116 -13.85 1.14 5.37
CA VAL A 116 -13.04 1.60 6.51
C VAL A 116 -12.91 3.12 6.60
N LEU A 117 -13.64 3.85 5.74
CA LEU A 117 -13.97 5.27 5.87
C LEU A 117 -15.31 5.40 6.61
#